data_AF-A0A1M3CPF6-F1
#
_entry.id   AF-A0A1M3CPF6-F1
#
_cell.length_a   1.000
_cell.length_b   1.000
_cell.length_c   1.000
_cell.angle_alpha   90.00
_cell.angle_beta   90.00
_cell.angle_gamma   90.00
#
_symmetry.space_group_name_H-M   'P 1'
#
loop_
_entity.id
_entity.type
_entity.pdbx_description
1 polymer ?
#
loop_
_entity_poly.entity_id
_entity_poly.type
_entity_poly.pdbx_seq_one_letter_code
_entity_poly.pdbx_strand_id
1 'polypeptide(L)' 'MRILDESTDQSITNVTLYLTLSEAIEMLDSLPALITGPLNNHSHISSDDHQKEITVCVYDRENLNGFSERSKNLIINDL' A
#
# COMPACT_ATOMS: atom_id res chain seq x y z
N MET A 1 -2.26 -5.49 10.08
CA MET A 1 -2.02 -4.71 8.83
C MET A 1 -2.82 -3.43 8.94
N ARG A 2 -2.43 -2.39 8.20
CA ARG A 2 -3.20 -1.15 8.12
C ARG A 2 -3.78 -1.10 6.71
N ILE A 3 -5.09 -1.01 6.60
CA ILE A 3 -5.78 -1.03 5.31
C ILE A 3 -6.66 0.21 5.26
N LEU A 4 -6.44 1.04 4.25
CA LEU A 4 -7.16 2.28 4.03
C LEU A 4 -8.01 2.13 2.77
N ASP A 5 -9.31 2.40 2.89
CA ASP A 5 -10.13 2.71 1.73
C ASP A 5 -9.89 4.18 1.36
N GLU A 6 -9.09 4.41 0.33
CA GLU A 6 -8.73 5.77 -0.12
C GLU A 6 -9.94 6.55 -0.66
N SER A 7 -11.03 5.88 -1.05
CA SER A 7 -12.23 6.55 -1.57
C SER A 7 -13.10 7.15 -0.46
N THR A 8 -13.14 6.49 0.70
CA THR A 8 -13.95 6.92 1.86
C THR A 8 -13.14 7.47 3.02
N ASP A 9 -11.80 7.40 2.91
CA ASP A 9 -10.84 7.73 3.96
C ASP A 9 -11.05 6.93 5.27
N GLN A 10 -11.67 5.75 5.17
CA GLN A 10 -11.95 4.87 6.32
C GLN A 10 -10.93 3.74 6.42
N SER A 11 -10.59 3.37 7.65
CA SER A 11 -9.86 2.13 7.88
C SER A 11 -10.80 0.95 7.73
N ILE A 12 -10.30 -0.14 7.16
CA ILE A 12 -11.04 -1.41 7.06
C ILE A 12 -10.27 -2.52 7.76
N THR A 13 -10.99 -3.47 8.35
CA THR A 13 -10.41 -4.53 9.18
C THR A 13 -10.03 -5.77 8.38
N ASN A 14 -10.65 -5.97 7.22
CA ASN A 14 -10.39 -7.09 6.33
C ASN A 14 -10.56 -6.67 4.86
N VAL A 15 -9.83 -7.36 3.99
CA VAL A 15 -9.91 -7.21 2.54
C VAL A 15 -9.54 -8.53 1.88
N THR A 16 -10.13 -8.83 0.73
CA THR A 16 -9.69 -9.92 -0.16
C THR A 16 -9.25 -9.31 -1.47
N LEU A 17 -8.02 -9.62 -1.90
CA LEU A 17 -7.48 -9.18 -3.18
C LEU A 17 -7.64 -10.30 -4.21
N TYR A 18 -8.31 -10.00 -5.31
CA TYR A 18 -8.42 -10.89 -6.46
C TYR A 18 -7.49 -10.37 -7.54
N LEU A 19 -6.31 -10.97 -7.62
CA LEU A 19 -5.30 -10.59 -8.60
C LEU A 19 -5.32 -11.56 -9.77
N THR A 20 -5.16 -11.04 -10.98
CA THR A 20 -4.72 -11.83 -12.12
C THR A 20 -3.27 -12.27 -11.92
N LEU A 21 -2.78 -13.19 -12.76
CA LEU A 21 -1.39 -13.62 -12.69
C LEU A 21 -0.42 -12.47 -12.98
N SER A 22 -0.74 -11.57 -13.92
CA SER A 22 0.10 -10.41 -14.23
C SER A 22 0.17 -9.43 -13.06
N GLU A 23 -0.96 -9.10 -12.45
CA GLU A 23 -1.03 -8.23 -11.27
C GLU A 23 -0.27 -8.84 -10.07
N ALA A 24 -0.36 -10.15 -9.88
CA ALA A 24 0.39 -10.85 -8.83
C ALA A 24 1.92 -10.82 -9.08
N ILE A 25 2.35 -10.93 -10.33
CA ILE A 25 3.76 -10.81 -10.71
C ILE A 25 4.24 -9.37 -10.50
N GLU A 26 3.46 -8.37 -10.89
CA GLU A 26 3.80 -6.96 -10.67
C GLU A 26 3.95 -6.64 -9.17
N MET A 27 3.06 -7.18 -8.33
CA MET A 27 3.17 -7.07 -6.88
C MET A 27 4.45 -7.75 -6.36
N LEU A 28 4.77 -8.95 -6.85
CA LEU A 28 5.99 -9.67 -6.48
C LEU A 28 7.26 -8.90 -6.87
N ASP A 29 7.29 -8.28 -8.04
CA ASP A 29 8.44 -7.50 -8.53
C ASP A 29 8.59 -6.17 -7.79
N SER A 30 7.47 -5.55 -7.39
CA SER A 30 7.45 -4.29 -6.64
C SER A 30 7.95 -4.44 -5.19
N LEU A 31 7.59 -5.53 -4.50
CA LEU A 31 7.87 -5.70 -3.08
C LEU A 31 9.38 -5.68 -2.73
N PRO A 32 10.30 -6.36 -3.45
CA PRO A 32 11.73 -6.27 -3.21
C PRO A 32 12.26 -4.84 -3.30
N ALA A 33 11.78 -4.04 -4.25
CA ALA A 33 12.18 -2.64 -4.40
C ALA A 33 11.73 -1.81 -3.19
N LEU A 34 10.49 -2.02 -2.70
CA LEU A 34 9.97 -1.36 -1.50
C LEU A 34 10.70 -1.77 -0.22
N ILE A 35 11.14 -3.03 -0.13
CA ILE A 35 11.88 -3.53 1.05
C ILE A 35 13.32 -3.00 1.09
N THR A 36 13.96 -2.86 -0.07
CA THR A 36 15.40 -2.54 -0.15
C THR A 36 15.69 -1.06 -0.33
N GLY A 37 14.72 -0.25 -0.77
CA GLY A 37 14.93 1.14 -1.16
C GLY A 37 14.25 2.16 -0.24
N PRO A 38 14.97 3.16 0.30
CA PRO A 38 14.40 4.25 1.11
C PRO A 38 13.75 5.38 0.27
N LEU A 39 13.76 5.31 -1.06
CA LEU A 39 13.36 6.42 -1.94
C LEU A 39 11.87 6.45 -2.29
N ASN A 40 11.20 5.30 -2.36
CA ASN A 40 9.77 5.18 -2.57
C ASN A 40 9.18 4.27 -1.51
N ASN A 41 8.32 4.83 -0.66
CA ASN A 41 7.65 4.10 0.42
C ASN A 41 6.38 3.37 -0.06
N HIS A 42 6.05 3.46 -1.36
CA HIS A 42 4.86 2.85 -1.96
C HIS A 42 5.07 2.46 -3.42
N SER A 43 4.26 1.50 -3.88
CA SER A 43 4.12 1.10 -5.28
C SER A 43 2.64 0.91 -5.60
N HIS A 44 2.27 1.15 -6.85
CA HIS A 44 0.91 1.04 -7.36
C HIS A 44 0.82 -0.20 -8.25
N ILE A 45 -0.13 -1.09 -7.95
CA ILE A 45 -0.44 -2.27 -8.76
C ILE A 45 -1.79 -2.01 -9.42
N SER A 46 -1.80 -1.85 -10.74
CA SER A 46 -2.99 -1.47 -11.50
C SER A 46 -3.61 -2.67 -12.21
N SER A 47 -4.92 -2.64 -12.43
CA SER A 47 -5.55 -3.54 -13.39
C SER A 47 -5.11 -3.23 -14.82
N ASP A 48 -5.22 -4.21 -15.72
CA ASP A 48 -4.83 -4.07 -17.14
C ASP A 48 -5.55 -2.90 -17.86
N ASP A 49 -6.74 -2.51 -17.40
CA ASP A 49 -7.54 -1.40 -17.91
C ASP A 49 -7.34 -0.07 -17.15
N HIS A 50 -6.46 -0.08 -16.15
CA HIS A 50 -6.13 1.04 -15.27
C HIS A 50 -7.33 1.65 -14.54
N GLN A 51 -8.43 0.92 -14.38
CA GLN A 51 -9.61 1.39 -13.64
C GLN A 51 -9.56 1.07 -12.14
N LYS A 52 -8.72 0.12 -11.73
CA LYS A 52 -8.56 -0.30 -10.35
C LYS A 52 -7.07 -0.31 -10.01
N GLU A 53 -6.78 -0.02 -8.75
CA GLU A 53 -5.41 0.04 -8.26
C GLU A 53 -5.36 -0.40 -6.80
N ILE A 54 -4.25 -1.03 -6.42
CA ILE A 54 -3.87 -1.26 -5.05
C ILE A 54 -2.53 -0.55 -4.82
N THR A 55 -2.52 0.39 -3.87
CA THR A 55 -1.29 0.99 -3.36
C THR A 55 -0.73 0.12 -2.24
N VAL A 56 0.50 -0.36 -2.39
CA VAL A 56 1.22 -1.12 -1.36
C VAL A 56 2.36 -0.27 -0.81
N CYS A 57 2.37 -0.08 0.50
CA CYS A 57 3.38 0.74 1.18
C CYS A 57 4.23 -0.10 2.14
N VAL A 58 5.54 0.16 2.18
CA VAL A 58 6.44 -0.33 3.22
C VAL A 58 6.92 0.87 4.02
N TYR A 59 6.83 0.78 5.34
CA TYR A 59 7.16 1.89 6.24
C TYR A 59 8.03 1.43 7.41
N ASP A 60 8.88 2.35 7.87
CA ASP A 60 9.59 2.24 9.13
C ASP A 60 8.82 3.04 10.20
N ARG A 61 8.55 2.42 11.35
CA ARG A 61 7.87 3.10 12.47
C ARG A 61 8.69 4.26 13.04
N GLU A 62 10.00 4.23 12.87
CA GLU A 62 10.90 5.29 13.33
C GLU A 62 10.96 6.46 12.34
N ASN A 63 10.54 6.26 11.08
CA ASN A 63 10.59 7.26 10.03
C ASN A 63 9.36 7.19 9.11
N LEU A 64 8.35 8.02 9.43
CA LEU A 64 7.14 8.18 8.62
C LEU A 64 7.17 9.40 7.70
N ASN A 65 8.36 9.92 7.37
CA ASN A 65 8.47 11.02 6.42
C ASN A 65 7.93 10.58 5.05
N GLY A 66 7.25 11.51 4.35
CA GLY A 66 6.62 11.24 3.06
C GLY A 66 5.24 10.58 3.12
N PHE A 67 4.78 10.12 4.29
CA PHE A 67 3.39 9.70 4.48
C PHE A 67 2.48 10.90 4.79
N SER A 68 1.22 10.82 4.37
CA SER A 68 0.19 11.80 4.74
C SER A 68 -0.12 11.73 6.25
N GLU A 69 -0.67 12.81 6.82
CA GLU A 69 -1.10 12.80 8.24
C GLU A 69 -2.14 11.72 8.53
N ARG A 70 -3.02 11.45 7.57
CA ARG A 70 -3.99 10.36 7.67
C ARG A 70 -3.33 9.00 7.74
N SER A 71 -2.36 8.74 6.86
CA SER A 71 -1.60 7.48 6.83
C SER A 71 -0.79 7.32 8.12
N LYS A 72 -0.19 8.39 8.64
CA LYS A 72 0.49 8.38 9.94
C LYS A 72 -0.46 8.03 11.07
N ASN A 73 -1.64 8.66 11.12
CA ASN A 73 -2.66 8.36 12.13
C ASN A 73 -3.11 6.90 12.06
N LEU A 74 -3.30 6.35 10.86
CA LEU A 74 -3.61 4.93 10.68
C LEU A 74 -2.46 4.04 11.17
N ILE A 75 -1.21 4.35 10.81
CA ILE A 75 -0.04 3.56 11.21
C ILE A 75 0.18 3.56 12.73
N ILE A 76 -0.04 4.70 13.40
CA ILE A 76 0.26 4.90 14.82
C ILE A 76 -0.90 4.44 15.71
N ASN A 77 -2.14 4.77 15.36
CA ASN A 77 -3.29 4.61 16.26
C ASN A 77 -4.13 3.36 15.97
N ASP A 78 -3.95 2.72 14.81
CA ASP A 78 -4.63 1.47 14.44
C ASP A 78 -3.76 0.26 14.87
N LEU A 79 -3.76 0.03 16.19
CA LEU A 79 -3.06 -1.08 16.88
C LEU A 79 -3.98 -2.27 17.14
#